data_AF-A0AAE9JSM1-F1
#
_entry.id   AF-A0AAE9JSM1-F1
#
_cell.length_a   1.000
_cell.length_b   1.000
_cell.length_c   1.000
_cell.angle_alpha   90.00
_cell.angle_beta   90.00
_cell.angle_gamma   90.00
#
_symmetry.space_group_name_H-M   'P 1'
#
loop_
_entity.id
_entity.type
_entity.pdbx_description
1 polymer ?
#
loop_
_entity_poly.entity_id
_entity_poly.type
_entity_poly.pdbx_seq_one_letter_code
_entity_poly.pdbx_strand_id
1 'polypeptide(L)'
;MRLFVTIILAAVILLVFALGIFLLIPFPIAIFQSIVDSQVYLQKKSDGQYPTGTFYWSKIPATQIWTFHLFNVTNPDEVLYNGATPAMLEIGPYTYAETEFKDYIEFRNNDKEIYYMNNKTWVFDPTRSCDTCYQNDSVQFGNTAYMSTVFMQLYNPAGPVVGLGMDILAMLLGEQPIRTVSAAGTLFDGYNDPFITLINSPLTKNLLAILGNPIQLPQVPMGGFFPQYSHTCDGNYTIRTGKDNTDYTGQITSWNGMTHLPWWKDEKIADVRGSCDGTIQKPGIQKKDSVVQFQSFLCRKYNLHYHESKTVNSIPTYGFKVEDDSYDAIKMPGYRYGNVEKVNYFPNWPCGPNHTRTDNGNCAQIDCNQYDNFCNTCCDGAHVNGTYIMPQGMVPAQCIPGQNIPLPFGAILSAPHFYGAPQEVTDAMIGIRPIPEKHNPGTFYINPTTGSTIGGTFRMMLSIPVFKSLSWTTMSNVPNALLPAFALEIGVVMKDYAVNYIYFNTVTVPNIILGVGIGLTAVSLIAVLIWGFCYFRTKRNQKPFVLQQHRTEPTWSLAE
;
A
#
# COMPACT_ATOMS: atom_id res chain seq x y z
N MET A 1 -2.91 -64.68 -30.93
CA MET A 1 -2.86 -63.32 -31.51
C MET A 1 -3.98 -62.41 -31.02
N ARG A 2 -5.28 -62.78 -31.14
CA ARG A 2 -6.41 -61.91 -30.74
C ARG A 2 -6.43 -61.50 -29.25
N LEU A 3 -6.13 -62.42 -28.33
CA LEU A 3 -6.10 -62.13 -26.89
C LEU A 3 -5.00 -61.13 -26.50
N PHE A 4 -3.83 -61.26 -27.14
CA PHE A 4 -2.68 -60.39 -26.87
C PHE A 4 -2.96 -58.95 -27.32
N VAL A 5 -3.59 -58.78 -28.49
CA VAL A 5 -4.02 -57.47 -29.00
C VAL A 5 -5.07 -56.82 -28.09
N THR A 6 -6.04 -57.59 -27.57
CA THR A 6 -7.04 -57.05 -26.63
C THR A 6 -6.44 -56.62 -25.30
N ILE A 7 -5.44 -57.35 -24.78
CA ILE A 7 -4.75 -57.00 -23.54
C ILE A 7 -3.97 -55.70 -23.74
N ILE A 8 -3.24 -55.56 -24.86
CA ILE A 8 -2.51 -54.32 -25.18
C ILE A 8 -3.47 -53.14 -25.31
N LEU A 9 -4.58 -53.28 -26.02
CA LEU A 9 -5.57 -52.20 -26.18
C LEU A 9 -6.19 -51.78 -24.85
N ALA A 10 -6.56 -52.75 -23.99
CA ALA A 10 -7.08 -52.46 -22.66
C ALA A 10 -6.04 -51.75 -21.79
N ALA A 11 -4.76 -52.17 -21.85
CA ALA A 11 -3.67 -51.54 -21.13
C ALA A 11 -3.43 -50.09 -21.59
N VAL A 12 -3.49 -49.83 -22.90
CA VAL A 12 -3.37 -48.48 -23.47
C VAL A 12 -4.53 -47.59 -23.02
N ILE A 13 -5.77 -48.08 -23.07
CA ILE A 13 -6.94 -47.32 -22.61
C ILE A 13 -6.83 -47.01 -21.11
N LEU A 14 -6.42 -47.98 -20.29
CA LEU A 14 -6.21 -47.76 -18.87
C LEU A 14 -5.10 -46.73 -18.58
N LEU A 15 -4.01 -46.76 -19.35
CA LEU A 15 -2.91 -45.82 -19.19
C LEU A 15 -3.32 -44.39 -19.60
N VAL A 16 -4.05 -44.24 -20.71
CA VAL A 16 -4.59 -42.94 -21.15
C VAL A 16 -5.62 -42.40 -20.14
N PHE A 17 -6.47 -43.28 -19.60
CA PHE A 17 -7.41 -42.90 -18.55
C PHE A 17 -6.69 -42.46 -17.28
N ALA A 18 -5.67 -43.23 -16.83
CA ALA A 18 -4.86 -42.89 -15.67
C ALA A 18 -4.13 -41.56 -15.85
N LEU A 19 -3.57 -41.29 -17.03
CA LEU A 19 -2.95 -40.00 -17.36
C LEU A 19 -3.97 -38.87 -17.33
N GLY A 20 -5.16 -39.08 -17.90
CA GLY A 20 -6.25 -38.11 -17.85
C GLY A 20 -6.65 -37.77 -16.40
N ILE A 21 -6.86 -38.78 -15.56
CA ILE A 21 -7.17 -38.58 -14.12
C ILE A 21 -6.01 -37.89 -13.39
N PHE A 22 -4.76 -38.23 -13.73
CA PHE A 22 -3.58 -37.57 -13.18
C PHE A 22 -3.56 -36.06 -13.50
N LEU A 23 -3.89 -35.67 -14.73
CA LEU A 23 -3.97 -34.26 -15.11
C LEU A 23 -5.15 -33.52 -14.45
N LEU A 24 -6.21 -34.22 -14.06
CA LEU A 24 -7.40 -33.61 -13.45
C LEU A 24 -7.32 -33.45 -11.93
N ILE A 25 -6.63 -34.37 -11.22
CA ILE A 25 -6.65 -34.42 -9.75
C ILE A 25 -5.28 -34.08 -9.14
N PRO A 26 -4.25 -34.93 -9.23
CA PRO A 26 -2.96 -34.65 -8.58
C PRO A 26 -2.21 -33.50 -9.24
N PHE A 27 -2.37 -33.27 -10.54
CA PHE A 27 -1.66 -32.17 -11.20
C PHE A 27 -2.07 -30.79 -10.68
N PRO A 28 -3.37 -30.40 -10.65
CA PRO A 28 -3.75 -29.07 -10.16
C PRO A 28 -3.49 -28.86 -8.67
N ILE A 29 -3.62 -29.92 -7.85
CA ILE A 29 -3.52 -29.82 -6.40
C ILE A 29 -2.06 -29.75 -5.92
N ALA A 30 -1.18 -30.61 -6.45
CA ALA A 30 0.17 -30.77 -5.91
C ALA A 30 1.26 -30.33 -6.90
N ILE A 31 1.18 -30.77 -8.16
CA ILE A 31 2.26 -30.55 -9.14
C ILE A 31 2.29 -29.10 -9.60
N PHE A 32 1.14 -28.51 -9.93
CA PHE A 32 1.06 -27.13 -10.40
C PHE A 32 1.55 -26.16 -9.32
N GLN A 33 1.12 -26.33 -8.07
CA GLN A 33 1.60 -25.49 -6.96
C GLN A 33 3.11 -25.62 -6.78
N SER A 34 3.65 -26.84 -6.81
CA SER A 34 5.11 -27.05 -6.72
C SER A 34 5.88 -26.42 -7.88
N ILE A 35 5.33 -26.44 -9.10
CA ILE A 35 5.90 -25.72 -10.24
C ILE A 35 5.90 -24.22 -9.98
N VAL A 36 4.76 -23.65 -9.54
CA VAL A 36 4.66 -22.22 -9.20
C VAL A 36 5.69 -21.86 -8.14
N ASP A 37 5.75 -22.58 -7.03
CA ASP A 37 6.69 -22.35 -5.93
C ASP A 37 8.16 -22.36 -6.40
N SER A 38 8.50 -23.23 -7.36
CA SER A 38 9.84 -23.29 -7.95
C SER A 38 10.20 -22.11 -8.87
N GLN A 39 9.22 -21.34 -9.32
CA GLN A 39 9.40 -20.23 -10.28
C GLN A 39 9.26 -18.84 -9.66
N VAL A 40 8.46 -18.71 -8.59
CA VAL A 40 8.05 -17.44 -7.99
C VAL A 40 9.04 -16.86 -6.99
N TYR A 41 9.92 -17.68 -6.40
CA TYR A 41 10.96 -17.17 -5.50
C TYR A 41 12.03 -16.41 -6.29
N LEU A 42 12.65 -15.42 -5.64
CA LEU A 42 13.64 -14.57 -6.29
C LEU A 42 14.98 -15.30 -6.41
N GLN A 43 15.43 -15.48 -7.64
CA GLN A 43 16.60 -16.29 -7.97
C GLN A 43 17.44 -15.69 -9.11
N LYS A 44 18.72 -16.06 -9.12
CA LYS A 44 19.65 -15.82 -10.23
C LYS A 44 20.11 -17.16 -10.81
N LYS A 45 20.30 -17.20 -12.12
CA LYS A 45 20.89 -18.35 -12.82
C LYS A 45 22.40 -18.40 -12.60
N SER A 46 23.01 -19.52 -12.95
CA SER A 46 24.47 -19.72 -12.84
C SER A 46 25.30 -18.77 -13.70
N ASP A 47 24.72 -18.27 -14.80
CA ASP A 47 25.32 -17.26 -15.68
C ASP A 47 25.10 -15.81 -15.20
N GLY A 48 24.48 -15.63 -14.03
CA GLY A 48 24.16 -14.32 -13.45
C GLY A 48 22.86 -13.70 -13.96
N GLN A 49 22.20 -14.28 -14.97
CA GLN A 49 20.94 -13.75 -15.50
C GLN A 49 19.74 -14.03 -14.58
N TYR A 50 18.76 -13.15 -14.62
CA TYR A 50 17.50 -13.32 -13.89
C TYR A 50 16.48 -14.09 -14.73
N PRO A 51 15.81 -15.13 -14.16
CA PRO A 51 14.58 -15.66 -14.75
C PRO A 51 13.51 -14.59 -14.83
N THR A 52 12.50 -14.81 -15.67
CA THR A 52 11.48 -13.80 -15.99
C THR A 52 10.81 -13.20 -14.75
N GLY A 53 10.49 -14.01 -13.73
CA GLY A 53 9.90 -13.53 -12.47
C GLY A 53 10.83 -12.55 -11.73
N THR A 54 12.07 -12.95 -11.46
CA THR A 54 13.08 -12.07 -10.84
C THR A 54 13.36 -10.83 -11.71
N PHE A 55 13.37 -10.99 -13.04
CA PHE A 55 13.60 -9.87 -13.95
C PHE A 55 12.47 -8.84 -13.84
N TYR A 56 11.20 -9.26 -13.86
CA TYR A 56 10.06 -8.36 -13.66
C TYR A 56 10.01 -7.77 -12.25
N TRP A 57 10.47 -8.48 -11.23
CA TRP A 57 10.65 -7.89 -9.90
C TRP A 57 11.76 -6.82 -9.89
N SER A 58 12.87 -7.05 -10.60
CA SER A 58 13.99 -6.09 -10.67
C SER A 58 13.66 -4.85 -11.52
N LYS A 59 12.84 -5.02 -12.57
CA LYS A 59 12.40 -3.97 -13.48
C LYS A 59 10.90 -4.09 -13.62
N ILE A 60 10.20 -3.36 -12.76
CA ILE A 60 8.77 -3.54 -12.57
C ILE A 60 8.05 -3.22 -13.87
N PRO A 61 7.31 -4.18 -14.45
CA PRO A 61 6.66 -4.00 -15.74
C PRO A 61 5.33 -3.27 -15.55
N ALA A 62 5.34 -2.19 -14.79
CA ALA A 62 4.19 -1.35 -14.50
C ALA A 62 4.63 0.12 -14.41
N THR A 63 3.68 1.01 -14.61
CA THR A 63 3.84 2.44 -14.34
C THR A 63 2.87 2.77 -13.21
N GLN A 64 3.37 3.36 -12.13
CA GLN A 64 2.51 3.86 -11.07
C GLN A 64 2.10 5.29 -11.43
N ILE A 65 0.82 5.59 -11.34
CA ILE A 65 0.23 6.87 -11.73
C ILE A 65 -0.12 7.61 -10.46
N TRP A 66 0.69 8.61 -10.11
CA TRP A 66 0.50 9.48 -8.96
C TRP A 66 -0.34 10.67 -9.37
N THR A 67 -1.55 10.75 -8.83
CA THR A 67 -2.53 11.77 -9.15
C THR A 67 -2.72 12.65 -7.93
N PHE A 68 -2.22 13.89 -8.01
CA PHE A 68 -2.31 14.87 -6.95
C PHE A 68 -3.51 15.79 -7.13
N HIS A 69 -4.27 15.96 -6.06
CA HIS A 69 -5.30 16.95 -5.90
C HIS A 69 -4.82 17.92 -4.82
N LEU A 70 -4.32 19.09 -5.22
CA LEU A 70 -3.78 20.08 -4.30
C LEU A 70 -4.93 20.86 -3.66
N PHE A 71 -4.78 21.26 -2.40
CA PHE A 71 -5.77 22.07 -1.70
C PHE A 71 -5.27 23.50 -1.54
N ASN A 72 -5.89 24.42 -2.27
CA ASN A 72 -5.57 25.83 -2.28
C ASN A 72 -6.38 26.57 -1.21
N VAL A 73 -5.72 27.32 -0.33
CA VAL A 73 -6.37 28.24 0.61
C VAL A 73 -6.85 29.47 -0.15
N THR A 74 -8.16 29.70 -0.17
CA THR A 74 -8.78 30.79 -0.96
C THR A 74 -8.94 32.11 -0.19
N ASN A 75 -8.90 32.06 1.14
CA ASN A 75 -9.04 33.20 2.05
C ASN A 75 -7.83 33.34 3.01
N PRO A 76 -6.58 33.36 2.48
CA PRO A 76 -5.36 33.34 3.29
C PRO A 76 -5.28 34.52 4.27
N ASP A 77 -5.66 35.72 3.84
CA ASP A 77 -5.57 36.93 4.66
C ASP A 77 -6.58 36.89 5.82
N GLU A 78 -7.81 36.43 5.59
CA GLU A 78 -8.79 36.26 6.65
C GLU A 78 -8.36 35.18 7.66
N VAL A 79 -7.72 34.11 7.19
CA VAL A 79 -7.15 33.07 8.07
C VAL A 79 -6.00 33.65 8.89
N LEU A 80 -5.06 34.36 8.26
CA LEU A 80 -3.85 34.87 8.92
C LEU A 80 -4.15 36.01 9.90
N TYR A 81 -5.00 36.95 9.52
CA TYR A 81 -5.19 38.21 10.25
C TYR A 81 -6.46 38.26 11.09
N ASN A 82 -7.52 37.54 10.69
CA ASN A 82 -8.83 37.58 11.36
C ASN A 82 -9.19 36.28 12.10
N GLY A 83 -8.35 35.25 12.03
CA GLY A 83 -8.64 33.95 12.64
C GLY A 83 -9.82 33.23 12.01
N ALA A 84 -10.14 33.54 10.74
CA ALA A 84 -11.29 32.97 10.05
C ALA A 84 -11.09 31.48 9.74
N THR A 85 -12.19 30.75 9.60
CA THR A 85 -12.16 29.35 9.16
C THR A 85 -11.52 29.24 7.76
N PRO A 86 -10.53 28.36 7.55
CA PRO A 86 -9.93 28.16 6.23
C PRO A 86 -10.93 27.64 5.20
N ALA A 87 -10.93 28.28 4.02
CA ALA A 87 -11.70 27.86 2.86
C ALA A 87 -10.77 27.19 1.85
N MET A 88 -10.90 25.86 1.76
CA MET A 88 -10.05 25.00 0.94
C MET A 88 -10.72 24.74 -0.41
N LEU A 89 -10.00 24.99 -1.48
CA LEU A 89 -10.40 24.63 -2.85
C LEU A 89 -9.48 23.54 -3.38
N GLU A 90 -10.05 22.37 -3.64
CA GLU A 90 -9.35 21.29 -4.32
C GLU A 90 -9.13 21.64 -5.80
N ILE A 91 -7.87 21.55 -6.25
CA ILE A 91 -7.43 21.82 -7.63
C ILE A 91 -6.63 20.63 -8.15
N GLY A 92 -6.89 20.23 -9.39
CA GLY A 92 -6.28 19.05 -10.01
C GLY A 92 -7.24 18.31 -10.93
N PRO A 93 -6.87 17.10 -11.39
CA PRO A 93 -5.65 16.39 -11.03
C PRO A 93 -4.37 16.93 -11.68
N TYR A 94 -3.26 16.88 -10.94
CA TYR A 94 -1.88 16.97 -11.45
C TYR A 94 -1.26 15.57 -11.41
N THR A 95 -1.00 14.98 -12.58
CA THR A 95 -0.62 13.58 -12.67
C THR A 95 0.84 13.41 -13.05
N TYR A 96 1.50 12.47 -12.38
CA TYR A 96 2.89 12.07 -12.62
C TYR A 96 2.96 10.56 -12.84
N ALA A 97 3.67 10.14 -13.89
CA ALA A 97 4.00 8.76 -14.13
C ALA A 97 5.31 8.41 -13.39
N GLU A 98 5.24 7.49 -12.45
CA GLU A 98 6.39 6.89 -11.78
C GLU A 98 6.87 5.64 -12.53
N THR A 99 8.17 5.58 -12.76
CA THR A 99 8.88 4.36 -13.12
C THR A 99 9.89 4.01 -12.05
N GLU A 100 9.96 2.72 -11.70
CA GLU A 100 10.91 2.22 -10.71
C GLU A 100 11.73 1.03 -11.24
N PHE A 101 12.98 0.95 -10.81
CA PHE A 101 13.86 -0.20 -11.05
C PHE A 101 14.82 -0.39 -9.88
N LYS A 102 15.19 -1.64 -9.63
CA LYS A 102 16.05 -2.02 -8.51
C LYS A 102 17.50 -2.04 -8.97
N ASP A 103 18.31 -1.14 -8.41
CA ASP A 103 19.75 -1.04 -8.61
C ASP A 103 20.52 -1.81 -7.53
N TYR A 104 21.79 -2.10 -7.81
CA TYR A 104 22.73 -2.74 -6.87
C TYR A 104 22.20 -4.04 -6.23
N ILE A 105 21.54 -4.88 -7.03
CA ILE A 105 20.97 -6.15 -6.57
C ILE A 105 22.07 -7.14 -6.18
N GLU A 106 22.12 -7.49 -4.90
CA GLU A 106 23.11 -8.40 -4.34
C GLU A 106 22.42 -9.54 -3.58
N PHE A 107 22.67 -10.78 -4.01
CA PHE A 107 22.20 -11.96 -3.30
C PHE A 107 23.15 -12.29 -2.15
N ARG A 108 22.61 -12.39 -0.94
CA ARG A 108 23.34 -12.60 0.31
C ARG A 108 22.85 -13.86 1.03
N ASN A 109 23.60 -14.29 2.05
CA ASN A 109 23.20 -15.38 2.94
C ASN A 109 22.79 -16.66 2.20
N ASN A 110 23.66 -17.14 1.29
CA ASN A 110 23.41 -18.30 0.42
C ASN A 110 22.16 -18.14 -0.46
N ASP A 111 21.95 -16.94 -1.00
CA ASP A 111 20.80 -16.50 -1.81
C ASP A 111 19.44 -16.57 -1.07
N LYS A 112 19.43 -16.55 0.26
CA LYS A 112 18.20 -16.46 1.05
C LYS A 112 17.70 -15.02 1.20
N GLU A 113 18.59 -14.06 0.98
CA GLU A 113 18.29 -12.64 1.04
C GLU A 113 18.81 -11.91 -0.19
N ILE A 114 18.15 -10.81 -0.55
CA ILE A 114 18.60 -9.87 -1.57
C ILE A 114 18.66 -8.48 -0.95
N TYR A 115 19.77 -7.80 -1.19
CA TYR A 115 19.92 -6.37 -0.97
C TYR A 115 19.74 -5.61 -2.29
N TYR A 116 19.07 -4.46 -2.27
CA TYR A 116 18.93 -3.60 -3.44
C TYR A 116 18.61 -2.15 -3.04
N MET A 117 18.75 -1.23 -3.99
CA MET A 117 18.29 0.15 -3.90
C MET A 117 17.16 0.37 -4.91
N ASN A 118 16.05 1.00 -4.52
CA ASN A 118 14.93 1.21 -5.43
C ASN A 118 15.01 2.61 -6.05
N ASN A 119 15.40 2.68 -7.33
CA ASN A 119 15.55 3.94 -8.05
C ASN A 119 14.22 4.32 -8.69
N LYS A 120 13.74 5.53 -8.39
CA LYS A 120 12.42 5.99 -8.80
C LYS A 120 12.50 7.31 -9.54
N THR A 121 11.68 7.46 -10.56
CA THR A 121 11.59 8.67 -11.38
C THR A 121 10.13 9.00 -11.62
N TRP A 122 9.77 10.27 -11.40
CA TRP A 122 8.43 10.80 -11.67
C TRP A 122 8.51 11.79 -12.83
N VAL A 123 7.62 11.64 -13.80
CA VAL A 123 7.50 12.51 -14.98
C VAL A 123 6.08 13.04 -15.06
N PHE A 124 5.92 14.36 -15.17
CA PHE A 124 4.60 14.99 -15.31
C PHE A 124 3.89 14.48 -16.57
N ASP A 125 2.63 14.06 -16.42
CA ASP A 125 1.78 13.56 -17.50
C ASP A 125 0.63 14.55 -17.75
N PRO A 126 0.77 15.47 -18.71
CA PRO A 126 -0.28 16.44 -19.02
C PRO A 126 -1.53 15.79 -19.61
N THR A 127 -1.42 14.58 -20.18
CA THR A 127 -2.56 13.89 -20.81
C THR A 127 -3.53 13.27 -19.80
N ARG A 128 -3.05 13.04 -18.56
CA ARG A 128 -3.85 12.56 -17.43
C ARG A 128 -4.15 13.64 -16.39
N SER A 129 -3.57 14.83 -16.55
CA SER A 129 -3.90 16.00 -15.75
C SER A 129 -5.15 16.70 -16.29
N CYS A 130 -5.75 17.61 -15.53
CA CYS A 130 -6.87 18.40 -16.04
C CYS A 130 -6.43 19.36 -17.16
N ASP A 131 -7.31 19.68 -18.11
CA ASP A 131 -6.98 20.52 -19.28
C ASP A 131 -6.44 21.92 -18.91
N THR A 132 -6.79 22.39 -17.72
CA THR A 132 -6.39 23.70 -17.16
C THR A 132 -5.34 23.59 -16.05
N CYS A 133 -4.75 22.41 -15.85
CA CYS A 133 -3.78 22.15 -14.78
C CYS A 133 -2.36 22.26 -15.34
N TYR A 134 -1.62 23.28 -14.93
CA TYR A 134 -0.25 23.55 -15.34
C TYR A 134 0.72 23.51 -14.16
N GLN A 135 1.95 23.07 -14.40
CA GLN A 135 2.98 22.98 -13.36
C GLN A 135 3.27 24.31 -12.64
N ASN A 136 3.00 25.45 -13.29
CA ASN A 136 3.19 26.79 -12.75
C ASN A 136 1.94 27.38 -12.05
N ASP A 137 0.84 26.62 -11.94
CA ASP A 137 -0.37 27.08 -11.25
C ASP A 137 -0.05 27.45 -9.80
N SER A 138 -0.55 28.60 -9.37
CA SER A 138 -0.27 29.12 -8.03
C SER A 138 -1.15 28.46 -6.98
N VAL A 139 -0.52 27.94 -5.93
CA VAL A 139 -1.16 27.23 -4.82
C VAL A 139 -0.74 27.85 -3.50
N GLN A 140 -1.73 28.20 -2.70
CA GLN A 140 -1.57 28.71 -1.34
C GLN A 140 -1.78 27.57 -0.34
N PHE A 141 -0.75 27.25 0.43
CA PHE A 141 -0.80 26.13 1.38
C PHE A 141 0.00 26.45 2.65
N GLY A 142 -0.12 25.60 3.67
CA GLY A 142 0.64 25.72 4.92
C GLY A 142 2.14 25.66 4.67
N ASN A 143 2.86 26.71 5.03
CA ASN A 143 4.29 26.86 4.76
C ASN A 143 5.11 25.91 5.63
N THR A 144 5.60 24.81 5.04
CA THR A 144 6.32 23.77 5.76
C THR A 144 7.66 24.25 6.32
N ALA A 145 8.37 25.17 5.66
CA ALA A 145 9.64 25.71 6.16
C ALA A 145 9.44 26.62 7.37
N TYR A 146 8.44 27.50 7.31
CA TYR A 146 8.03 28.31 8.46
C TYR A 146 7.60 27.42 9.63
N MET A 147 6.71 26.45 9.38
CA MET A 147 6.25 25.52 10.44
C MET A 147 7.40 24.66 10.99
N SER A 148 8.38 24.25 10.18
CA SER A 148 9.58 23.56 10.67
C SER A 148 10.32 24.38 11.71
N THR A 149 10.48 25.68 11.47
CA THR A 149 11.13 26.59 12.41
C THR A 149 10.36 26.71 13.71
N VAL A 150 9.02 26.81 13.63
CA VAL A 150 8.13 26.84 14.79
C VAL A 150 8.25 25.56 15.62
N PHE A 151 8.15 24.38 14.98
CA PHE A 151 8.25 23.09 15.65
C PHE A 151 9.64 22.85 16.23
N MET A 152 10.71 23.25 15.55
CA MET A 152 12.08 23.17 16.07
C MET A 152 12.22 23.94 17.39
N GLN A 153 11.61 25.13 17.49
CA GLN A 153 11.58 25.93 18.72
C GLN A 153 10.75 25.27 19.84
N LEU A 154 9.70 24.52 19.49
CA LEU A 154 8.91 23.75 20.46
C LEU A 154 9.68 22.53 20.99
N TYR A 155 10.40 21.82 20.13
CA TYR A 155 11.22 20.67 20.52
C TYR A 155 12.47 21.07 21.30
N ASN A 156 13.12 22.17 20.91
CA ASN A 156 14.37 22.65 21.48
C ASN A 156 14.26 24.15 21.84
N PRO A 157 13.62 24.50 22.97
CA PRO A 157 13.41 25.89 23.34
C PRO A 157 14.73 26.60 23.67
N ALA A 158 15.15 27.54 22.81
CA ALA A 158 16.41 28.28 22.95
C ALA A 158 16.35 29.53 23.86
N GLY A 159 15.33 29.61 24.74
CA GLY A 159 15.09 30.77 25.60
C GLY A 159 14.41 31.95 24.87
N PRO A 160 13.85 32.93 25.62
CA PRO A 160 12.98 33.96 25.07
C PRO A 160 13.67 34.96 24.13
N VAL A 161 14.96 35.27 24.37
CA VAL A 161 15.73 36.20 23.52
C VAL A 161 15.96 35.61 22.12
N VAL A 162 16.35 34.34 22.04
CA VAL A 162 16.53 33.64 20.77
C VAL A 162 15.19 33.47 20.06
N GLY A 163 14.13 33.13 20.79
CA GLY A 163 12.77 33.06 20.23
C GLY A 163 12.33 34.37 19.58
N LEU A 164 12.52 35.51 20.26
CA LEU A 164 12.23 36.84 19.70
C LEU A 164 13.08 37.15 18.46
N GLY A 165 14.37 36.79 18.49
CA GLY A 165 15.26 36.96 17.35
C GLY A 165 14.82 36.16 16.13
N MET A 166 14.35 34.93 16.32
CA MET A 166 13.82 34.07 15.26
C MET A 166 12.51 34.61 14.67
N ASP A 167 11.62 35.17 15.51
CA ASP A 167 10.38 35.80 15.05
C ASP A 167 10.67 37.05 14.21
N ILE A 168 11.59 37.92 14.66
CA ILE A 168 12.04 39.09 13.90
C ILE A 168 12.66 38.66 12.56
N LEU A 169 13.51 37.63 12.56
CA LEU A 169 14.10 37.10 11.34
C LEU A 169 13.03 36.60 10.36
N ALA A 170 12.03 35.88 10.84
CA ALA A 170 10.93 35.40 10.02
C ALA A 170 10.20 36.57 9.34
N MET A 171 9.88 37.61 10.11
CA MET A 171 9.24 38.82 9.57
C MET A 171 10.12 39.54 8.54
N LEU A 172 11.44 39.66 8.78
CA LEU A 172 12.38 40.29 7.84
C LEU A 172 12.53 39.50 6.54
N LEU A 173 12.42 38.17 6.60
CA LEU A 173 12.43 37.31 5.41
C LEU A 173 11.08 37.24 4.70
N GLY A 174 10.04 37.87 5.25
CA GLY A 174 8.66 37.81 4.72
C GLY A 174 8.02 36.43 4.89
N GLU A 175 8.48 35.64 5.86
CA GLU A 175 7.99 34.30 6.10
C GLU A 175 6.68 34.31 6.91
N GLN A 176 5.70 33.57 6.41
CA GLN A 176 4.36 33.47 6.97
C GLN A 176 3.89 32.02 7.06
N PRO A 177 2.89 31.72 7.92
CA PRO A 177 2.33 30.38 8.07
C PRO A 177 1.68 29.81 6.81
N ILE A 178 1.26 30.67 5.88
CA ILE A 178 0.72 30.29 4.56
C ILE A 178 1.62 30.91 3.49
N ARG A 179 1.91 30.15 2.43
CA ARG A 179 2.75 30.60 1.32
C ARG A 179 2.13 30.25 -0.02
N THR A 180 2.35 31.12 -1.00
CA THR A 180 2.06 30.85 -2.41
C THR A 180 3.27 30.26 -3.13
N VAL A 181 3.09 29.11 -3.78
CA VAL A 181 4.12 28.41 -4.59
C VAL A 181 3.46 27.80 -5.83
N SER A 182 4.22 27.50 -6.87
CA SER A 182 3.70 26.74 -8.02
C SER A 182 3.34 25.29 -7.65
N ALA A 183 2.39 24.68 -8.37
CA ALA A 183 1.99 23.28 -8.17
C ALA A 183 3.19 22.32 -8.23
N ALA A 184 4.06 22.46 -9.23
CA ALA A 184 5.26 21.63 -9.34
C ALA A 184 6.28 21.94 -8.23
N GLY A 185 6.39 23.20 -7.81
CA GLY A 185 7.27 23.60 -6.72
C GLY A 185 6.82 23.06 -5.36
N THR A 186 5.52 22.95 -5.13
CA THR A 186 4.95 22.29 -3.95
C THR A 186 5.25 20.78 -3.95
N LEU A 187 5.34 20.16 -5.13
CA LEU A 187 5.55 18.72 -5.32
C LEU A 187 7.03 18.35 -5.53
N PHE A 188 7.42 17.99 -6.76
CA PHE A 188 8.72 17.37 -7.09
C PHE A 188 9.83 18.36 -7.44
N ASP A 189 9.48 19.46 -8.12
CA ASP A 189 10.48 20.46 -8.55
C ASP A 189 11.04 21.21 -7.34
N GLY A 190 10.25 21.29 -6.26
CA GLY A 190 10.58 22.05 -5.06
C GLY A 190 10.59 23.57 -5.30
N TYR A 191 10.82 24.34 -4.24
CA TYR A 191 10.97 25.78 -4.33
C TYR A 191 12.08 26.33 -3.43
N ASN A 192 12.64 27.47 -3.82
CA ASN A 192 13.59 28.18 -2.98
C ASN A 192 12.85 28.90 -1.86
N ASP A 193 13.04 28.42 -0.64
CA ASP A 193 12.51 29.06 0.55
C ASP A 193 13.58 29.94 1.21
N PRO A 194 13.27 31.20 1.59
CA PRO A 194 14.17 32.09 2.31
C PRO A 194 14.84 31.47 3.55
N PHE A 195 14.11 30.72 4.40
CA PHE A 195 14.74 30.03 5.53
C PHE A 195 15.70 28.95 5.06
N ILE A 196 15.27 28.11 4.12
CA ILE A 196 16.10 27.02 3.58
C ILE A 196 17.36 27.57 2.89
N THR A 197 17.22 28.69 2.17
CA THR A 197 18.33 29.38 1.52
C THR A 197 19.31 29.94 2.56
N LEU A 198 18.78 30.56 3.62
CA LEU A 198 19.59 31.13 4.69
C LEU A 198 20.37 30.05 5.45
N ILE A 199 19.74 28.94 5.82
CA ILE A 199 20.44 27.85 6.55
C ILE A 199 21.53 27.20 5.70
N ASN A 200 21.34 27.12 4.38
CA ASN A 200 22.31 26.54 3.48
C ASN A 200 23.45 27.50 3.11
N SER A 201 23.32 28.79 3.44
CA SER A 201 24.28 29.83 3.10
C SER A 201 25.63 29.65 3.82
N PRO A 202 26.75 30.07 3.20
CA PRO A 202 28.05 30.09 3.86
C PRO A 202 28.07 30.92 5.15
N LEU A 203 27.27 32.00 5.19
CA LEU A 203 27.13 32.87 6.36
C LEU A 203 26.67 32.06 7.59
N THR A 204 25.56 31.34 7.46
CA THR A 204 24.99 30.55 8.58
C THR A 204 25.91 29.41 8.98
N LYS A 205 26.52 28.71 8.01
CA LYS A 205 27.47 27.63 8.30
C LYS A 205 28.69 28.12 9.08
N ASN A 206 29.26 29.28 8.70
CA ASN A 206 30.38 29.88 9.41
C ASN A 206 29.98 30.38 10.80
N LEU A 207 28.82 31.01 10.93
CA LEU A 207 28.33 31.50 12.21
C LEU A 207 28.10 30.35 13.20
N LEU A 208 27.43 29.28 12.77
CA LEU A 208 27.22 28.11 13.63
C LEU A 208 28.52 27.43 14.02
N ALA A 209 29.49 27.34 13.09
CA ALA A 209 30.81 26.80 13.39
C ALA A 209 31.53 27.62 14.48
N ILE A 210 31.46 28.96 14.43
CA ILE A 210 32.02 29.85 15.46
C ILE A 210 31.33 29.63 16.81
N LEU A 211 30.01 29.39 16.80
CA LEU A 211 29.21 29.17 18.00
C LEU A 211 29.27 27.73 18.55
N GLY A 212 30.08 26.86 17.94
CA GLY A 212 30.24 25.46 18.39
C GLY A 212 29.09 24.53 17.98
N ASN A 213 28.37 24.84 16.90
CA ASN A 213 27.23 24.08 16.37
C ASN A 213 26.18 23.72 17.43
N PRO A 214 25.58 24.73 18.11
CA PRO A 214 24.65 24.49 19.22
C PRO A 214 23.31 23.88 18.76
N ILE A 215 23.00 23.96 17.47
CA ILE A 215 21.74 23.50 16.87
C ILE A 215 22.07 22.68 15.63
N GLN A 216 21.50 21.48 15.54
CA GLN A 216 21.61 20.66 14.35
C GLN A 216 20.54 21.10 13.34
N LEU A 217 20.98 21.77 12.27
CA LEU A 217 20.08 22.20 11.21
C LEU A 217 19.75 21.03 10.27
N PRO A 218 18.49 20.97 9.79
CA PRO A 218 18.09 19.91 8.86
C PRO A 218 18.79 20.13 7.50
N GLN A 219 19.27 19.04 6.89
CA GLN A 219 19.89 19.07 5.57
C GLN A 219 18.82 18.94 4.49
N VAL A 220 18.09 20.02 4.24
CA VAL A 220 17.06 20.07 3.19
C VAL A 220 17.53 20.99 2.07
N PRO A 221 17.58 20.52 0.82
CA PRO A 221 18.10 21.31 -0.29
C PRO A 221 17.13 22.39 -0.76
N MET A 222 15.81 22.16 -0.63
CA MET A 222 14.75 23.08 -1.07
C MET A 222 13.41 22.76 -0.41
N GLY A 223 12.47 23.70 -0.45
CA GLY A 223 11.10 23.51 0.04
C GLY A 223 10.28 22.63 -0.88
N GLY A 224 9.15 22.11 -0.39
CA GLY A 224 8.24 21.21 -1.10
C GLY A 224 7.97 19.91 -0.33
N PHE A 225 7.07 19.08 -0.83
CA PHE A 225 6.74 17.77 -0.22
C PHE A 225 7.60 16.62 -0.72
N PHE A 226 8.03 16.68 -1.98
CA PHE A 226 8.91 15.69 -2.61
C PHE A 226 10.13 16.34 -3.28
N PRO A 227 10.80 17.31 -2.62
CA PRO A 227 11.86 18.09 -3.24
C PRO A 227 13.01 17.18 -3.69
N GLN A 228 13.35 17.23 -4.97
CA GLN A 228 14.41 16.39 -5.58
C GLN A 228 14.21 14.90 -5.34
N TYR A 229 12.97 14.44 -5.12
CA TYR A 229 12.70 13.01 -4.92
C TYR A 229 12.84 12.21 -6.22
N SER A 230 12.63 12.85 -7.36
CA SER A 230 12.82 12.21 -8.67
C SER A 230 14.28 11.92 -8.98
N HIS A 231 14.55 10.77 -9.61
CA HIS A 231 15.88 10.24 -9.89
C HIS A 231 16.71 9.92 -8.63
N THR A 232 16.02 9.60 -7.53
CA THR A 232 16.66 9.19 -6.27
C THR A 232 16.23 7.80 -5.86
N CYS A 233 16.79 7.32 -4.74
CA CYS A 233 16.43 6.05 -4.14
C CYS A 233 15.68 6.29 -2.83
N ASP A 234 14.60 5.53 -2.59
CA ASP A 234 13.80 5.61 -1.35
C ASP A 234 14.34 4.71 -0.21
N GLY A 235 15.67 4.55 -0.20
CA GLY A 235 16.42 3.76 0.74
C GLY A 235 16.88 2.40 0.22
N ASN A 236 17.61 1.71 1.09
CA ASN A 236 18.24 0.43 0.81
C ASN A 236 17.41 -0.68 1.46
N TYR A 237 16.96 -1.63 0.66
CA TYR A 237 16.13 -2.73 1.13
C TYR A 237 16.97 -4.00 1.24
N THR A 238 16.75 -4.75 2.31
CA THR A 238 17.09 -6.17 2.35
C THR A 238 15.80 -6.96 2.49
N ILE A 239 15.59 -7.92 1.59
CA ILE A 239 14.38 -8.75 1.55
C ILE A 239 14.72 -10.23 1.52
N ARG A 240 13.75 -11.06 1.87
CA ARG A 240 13.78 -12.51 1.76
C ARG A 240 13.47 -12.93 0.32
N THR A 241 14.27 -13.85 -0.21
CA THR A 241 14.06 -14.38 -1.58
C THR A 241 12.92 -15.38 -1.67
N GLY A 242 12.69 -16.10 -0.57
CA GLY A 242 11.81 -17.26 -0.49
C GLY A 242 12.45 -18.57 -0.95
N LYS A 243 13.78 -18.60 -1.16
CA LYS A 243 14.53 -19.82 -1.52
C LYS A 243 14.37 -20.94 -0.49
N ASP A 244 14.23 -20.60 0.78
CA ASP A 244 14.01 -21.57 1.86
C ASP A 244 12.53 -21.80 2.17
N ASN A 245 11.71 -20.75 2.17
CA ASN A 245 10.27 -20.85 2.21
C ASN A 245 9.63 -19.73 1.36
N THR A 246 8.83 -20.13 0.36
CA THR A 246 8.14 -19.22 -0.56
C THR A 246 7.13 -18.30 0.13
N ASP A 247 6.64 -18.67 1.32
CA ASP A 247 5.79 -17.78 2.14
C ASP A 247 6.50 -16.46 2.52
N TYR A 248 7.84 -16.45 2.53
CA TYR A 248 8.64 -15.28 2.87
C TYR A 248 9.06 -14.46 1.65
N THR A 249 8.71 -14.86 0.42
CA THR A 249 9.10 -14.12 -0.78
C THR A 249 8.67 -12.65 -0.71
N GLY A 250 9.64 -11.74 -0.88
CA GLY A 250 9.38 -10.30 -0.89
C GLY A 250 9.34 -9.63 0.48
N GLN A 251 9.36 -10.41 1.57
CA GLN A 251 9.32 -9.85 2.92
C GLN A 251 10.61 -9.08 3.26
N ILE A 252 10.45 -7.87 3.75
CA ILE A 252 11.52 -7.00 4.21
C ILE A 252 12.13 -7.58 5.49
N THR A 253 13.46 -7.60 5.54
CA THR A 253 14.24 -7.89 6.75
C THR A 253 14.85 -6.63 7.33
N SER A 254 15.18 -5.64 6.49
CA SER A 254 15.58 -4.31 6.93
C SER A 254 15.37 -3.26 5.84
N TRP A 255 15.18 -2.02 6.26
CA TRP A 255 15.17 -0.83 5.41
C TRP A 255 16.19 0.17 5.94
N ASN A 256 17.10 0.63 5.09
CA ASN A 256 18.26 1.45 5.46
C ASN A 256 19.09 0.84 6.61
N GLY A 257 19.21 -0.50 6.63
CA GLY A 257 19.90 -1.25 7.68
C GLY A 257 19.14 -1.33 9.01
N MET A 258 17.95 -0.75 9.10
CA MET A 258 17.12 -0.76 10.30
C MET A 258 16.04 -1.85 10.22
N THR A 259 15.80 -2.50 11.35
CA THR A 259 14.67 -3.41 11.54
C THR A 259 13.47 -2.71 12.20
N HIS A 260 13.73 -1.63 12.95
CA HIS A 260 12.74 -0.83 13.63
C HIS A 260 12.86 0.63 13.20
N LEU A 261 11.74 1.25 12.84
CA LEU A 261 11.68 2.65 12.45
C LEU A 261 11.86 3.54 13.69
N PRO A 262 12.80 4.49 13.70
CA PRO A 262 13.23 5.20 14.92
C PRO A 262 12.20 6.19 15.47
N TRP A 263 11.20 6.57 14.68
CA TRP A 263 10.18 7.55 15.04
C TRP A 263 8.91 6.95 15.65
N TRP A 264 8.75 5.62 15.62
CA TRP A 264 7.64 4.94 16.28
C TRP A 264 8.10 4.36 17.62
N LYS A 265 7.41 4.73 18.71
CA LYS A 265 7.75 4.24 20.06
C LYS A 265 7.27 2.83 20.35
N ASP A 266 6.19 2.41 19.70
CA ASP A 266 5.64 1.07 19.84
C ASP A 266 6.48 0.08 19.00
N GLU A 267 7.06 -0.91 19.69
CA GLU A 267 7.92 -1.94 19.09
C GLU A 267 7.27 -2.64 17.89
N LYS A 268 5.99 -3.01 18.01
CA LYS A 268 5.30 -3.75 16.94
C LYS A 268 5.04 -2.87 15.74
N ILE A 269 4.74 -1.59 15.94
CA ILE A 269 4.52 -0.62 14.86
C ILE A 269 5.85 -0.27 14.18
N ALA A 270 6.91 -0.11 14.97
CA ALA A 270 8.24 0.22 14.49
C ALA A 270 8.86 -0.91 13.65
N ASP A 271 8.60 -2.18 13.98
CA ASP A 271 9.18 -3.34 13.28
C ASP A 271 8.71 -3.43 11.82
N VAL A 272 9.63 -3.27 10.87
CA VAL A 272 9.34 -3.41 9.43
C VAL A 272 9.43 -4.85 8.94
N ARG A 273 9.96 -5.77 9.74
CA ARG A 273 10.22 -7.14 9.30
C ARG A 273 8.92 -7.88 8.98
N GLY A 274 8.97 -8.72 7.95
CA GLY A 274 7.82 -9.52 7.51
C GLY A 274 6.78 -8.75 6.69
N SER A 275 6.89 -7.42 6.61
CA SER A 275 6.09 -6.62 5.67
C SER A 275 6.69 -6.69 4.25
N CYS A 276 5.89 -6.42 3.23
CA CYS A 276 6.34 -6.33 1.83
C CYS A 276 6.29 -4.87 1.34
N ASP A 277 6.93 -4.57 0.21
CA ASP A 277 6.87 -3.23 -0.43
C ASP A 277 5.59 -3.01 -1.26
N GLY A 278 4.78 -4.05 -1.44
CA GLY A 278 3.55 -4.02 -2.24
C GLY A 278 3.69 -4.57 -3.66
N THR A 279 4.91 -4.85 -4.13
CA THR A 279 5.18 -5.31 -5.50
C THR A 279 4.88 -6.81 -5.67
N ILE A 280 5.34 -7.61 -4.73
CA ILE A 280 5.12 -9.06 -4.64
C ILE A 280 4.69 -9.43 -3.22
N GLN A 281 3.78 -10.38 -3.13
CA GLN A 281 3.31 -11.00 -1.91
C GLN A 281 3.64 -12.49 -1.95
N LYS A 282 3.31 -13.20 -0.87
CA LYS A 282 3.48 -14.64 -0.85
C LYS A 282 2.68 -15.32 -1.99
N PRO A 283 3.28 -16.28 -2.72
CA PRO A 283 2.56 -17.16 -3.63
C PRO A 283 1.51 -17.98 -2.89
N GLY A 284 0.45 -18.40 -3.56
CA GLY A 284 -0.62 -19.19 -2.93
C GLY A 284 -1.41 -18.43 -1.86
N ILE A 285 -1.47 -17.09 -1.94
CA ILE A 285 -2.16 -16.26 -0.96
C ILE A 285 -3.65 -16.61 -0.86
N GLN A 286 -4.14 -16.68 0.36
CA GLN A 286 -5.49 -17.06 0.75
C GLN A 286 -6.26 -15.86 1.29
N LYS A 287 -7.60 -15.94 1.24
CA LYS A 287 -8.50 -14.89 1.73
C LYS A 287 -8.35 -14.58 3.23
N LYS A 288 -7.83 -15.52 4.02
CA LYS A 288 -7.63 -15.38 5.47
C LYS A 288 -6.25 -14.81 5.84
N ASP A 289 -5.38 -14.62 4.86
CA ASP A 289 -4.03 -14.12 5.12
C ASP A 289 -4.07 -12.62 5.44
N SER A 290 -3.22 -12.21 6.38
CA SER A 290 -2.98 -10.79 6.66
C SER A 290 -1.85 -10.31 5.78
N VAL A 291 -2.10 -9.28 4.96
CA VAL A 291 -1.07 -8.65 4.13
C VAL A 291 -0.61 -7.38 4.81
N VAL A 292 0.70 -7.22 4.97
CA VAL A 292 1.28 -6.03 5.60
C VAL A 292 2.24 -5.38 4.61
N GLN A 293 2.02 -4.11 4.30
CA GLN A 293 2.85 -3.36 3.34
C GLN A 293 3.54 -2.18 4.02
N PHE A 294 4.87 -2.11 3.90
CA PHE A 294 5.64 -0.93 4.31
C PHE A 294 5.79 0.03 3.14
N GLN A 295 5.42 1.29 3.38
CA GLN A 295 5.54 2.37 2.40
C GLN A 295 6.54 3.40 2.93
N SER A 296 7.72 3.46 2.29
CA SER A 296 8.84 4.34 2.69
C SER A 296 8.45 5.82 2.65
N PHE A 297 7.64 6.23 1.67
CA PHE A 297 7.15 7.61 1.55
C PHE A 297 6.14 8.00 2.64
N LEU A 298 5.59 7.03 3.37
CA LEU A 298 4.66 7.23 4.49
C LEU A 298 5.29 6.91 5.84
N CYS A 299 6.53 6.43 5.85
CA CYS A 299 7.29 6.16 7.07
C CYS A 299 6.61 5.12 7.98
N ARG A 300 5.75 4.25 7.44
CA ARG A 300 5.01 3.26 8.23
C ARG A 300 4.51 2.10 7.37
N LYS A 301 3.97 1.11 8.07
CA LYS A 301 3.28 -0.03 7.48
C LYS A 301 1.76 0.12 7.55
N TYR A 302 1.10 -0.56 6.63
CA TYR A 302 -0.35 -0.69 6.52
C TYR A 302 -0.70 -2.17 6.53
N ASN A 303 -1.74 -2.51 7.28
CA ASN A 303 -2.36 -3.81 7.23
C ASN A 303 -3.47 -3.79 6.18
N LEU A 304 -3.61 -4.88 5.46
CA LEU A 304 -4.62 -5.07 4.46
C LEU A 304 -5.35 -6.40 4.71
N HIS A 305 -6.66 -6.38 4.56
CA HIS A 305 -7.53 -7.53 4.72
C HIS A 305 -8.24 -7.85 3.41
N TYR A 306 -8.58 -9.12 3.21
CA TYR A 306 -9.38 -9.53 2.06
C TYR A 306 -10.74 -8.82 2.07
N HIS A 307 -11.06 -8.20 0.94
CA HIS A 307 -12.31 -7.47 0.73
C HIS A 307 -13.18 -8.14 -0.34
N GLU A 308 -12.59 -8.49 -1.49
CA GLU A 308 -13.34 -9.02 -2.62
C GLU A 308 -12.54 -9.98 -3.51
N SER A 309 -13.23 -10.75 -4.34
CA SER A 309 -12.62 -11.48 -5.46
C SER A 309 -13.03 -10.83 -6.76
N LYS A 310 -12.05 -10.47 -7.60
CA LYS A 310 -12.27 -9.74 -8.85
C LYS A 310 -11.41 -10.33 -9.95
N THR A 311 -11.80 -10.11 -11.21
CA THR A 311 -10.94 -10.38 -12.36
C THR A 311 -10.41 -9.05 -12.87
N VAL A 312 -9.08 -8.91 -12.90
CA VAL A 312 -8.40 -7.71 -13.40
C VAL A 312 -7.56 -8.13 -14.60
N ASN A 313 -7.75 -7.48 -15.75
CA ASN A 313 -7.09 -7.84 -17.01
C ASN A 313 -7.20 -9.34 -17.35
N SER A 314 -8.39 -9.92 -17.16
CA SER A 314 -8.66 -11.36 -17.35
C SER A 314 -7.90 -12.32 -16.41
N ILE A 315 -7.19 -11.79 -15.41
CA ILE A 315 -6.47 -12.57 -14.39
C ILE A 315 -7.32 -12.60 -13.11
N PRO A 316 -7.58 -13.78 -12.52
CA PRO A 316 -8.24 -13.87 -11.22
C PRO A 316 -7.38 -13.23 -10.12
N THR A 317 -7.98 -12.40 -9.28
CA THR A 317 -7.32 -11.72 -8.16
C THR A 317 -8.16 -11.72 -6.88
N TYR A 318 -7.48 -11.58 -5.76
CA TYR A 318 -8.06 -11.21 -4.47
C TYR A 318 -7.75 -9.73 -4.22
N GLY A 319 -8.79 -8.96 -3.93
CA GLY A 319 -8.71 -7.57 -3.52
C GLY A 319 -8.44 -7.49 -2.02
N PHE A 320 -7.28 -6.95 -1.64
CA PHE A 320 -6.89 -6.66 -0.28
C PHE A 320 -7.02 -5.15 -0.03
N LYS A 321 -7.95 -4.76 0.82
CA LYS A 321 -8.25 -3.37 1.17
C LYS A 321 -7.43 -2.97 2.40
N VAL A 322 -6.93 -1.74 2.41
CA VAL A 322 -6.32 -1.14 3.61
C VAL A 322 -7.34 -1.17 4.75
N GLU A 323 -6.93 -1.58 5.95
CA GLU A 323 -7.83 -1.65 7.11
C GLU A 323 -8.47 -0.28 7.41
N ASP A 324 -9.78 -0.26 7.69
CA ASP A 324 -10.54 0.98 7.90
C ASP A 324 -10.03 1.78 9.11
N ASP A 325 -9.45 1.10 10.10
CA ASP A 325 -8.83 1.71 11.28
C ASP A 325 -7.36 2.06 11.07
N SER A 326 -6.79 1.94 9.85
CA SER A 326 -5.38 2.28 9.57
C SER A 326 -5.00 3.72 9.99
N TYR A 327 -5.98 4.63 9.99
CA TYR A 327 -5.85 6.02 10.41
C TYR A 327 -6.46 6.29 11.81
N ASP A 328 -6.83 5.27 12.57
CA ASP A 328 -7.44 5.40 13.90
C ASP A 328 -6.37 5.31 15.00
N ALA A 329 -5.79 6.46 15.35
CA ALA A 329 -4.82 6.56 16.45
C ALA A 329 -5.42 6.35 17.86
N ILE A 330 -6.75 6.28 17.98
CA ILE A 330 -7.44 5.99 19.24
C ILE A 330 -7.33 4.48 19.51
N LYS A 331 -7.65 3.66 18.50
CA LYS A 331 -7.48 2.20 18.54
C LYS A 331 -6.03 1.75 18.48
N MET A 332 -5.17 2.52 17.80
CA MET A 332 -3.72 2.26 17.73
C MET A 332 -2.91 3.38 18.40
N PRO A 333 -2.76 3.35 19.74
CA PRO A 333 -2.07 4.40 20.48
C PRO A 333 -0.64 4.69 20.04
N GLY A 334 0.08 3.71 19.48
CA GLY A 334 1.44 3.91 18.99
C GLY A 334 1.53 4.78 17.71
N TYR A 335 0.40 5.04 17.05
CA TYR A 335 0.27 6.02 15.96
C TYR A 335 -0.30 7.37 16.43
N ARG A 336 -0.31 7.67 17.74
CA ARG A 336 -0.80 8.98 18.22
C ARG A 336 0.12 10.11 17.81
N TYR A 337 -0.48 11.18 17.29
CA TYR A 337 0.22 12.45 17.10
C TYR A 337 0.60 13.04 18.45
N GLY A 338 1.86 13.46 18.59
CA GLY A 338 2.39 13.93 19.87
C GLY A 338 1.75 15.23 20.36
N ASN A 339 1.27 16.08 19.44
CA ASN A 339 0.67 17.39 19.75
C ASN A 339 1.53 18.20 20.73
N VAL A 340 2.83 18.34 20.42
CA VAL A 340 3.81 19.02 21.30
C VAL A 340 3.52 20.51 21.47
N GLU A 341 2.80 21.09 20.51
CA GLU A 341 2.26 22.43 20.51
C GLU A 341 1.09 22.62 21.50
N LYS A 342 0.51 21.53 22.04
CA LYS A 342 -0.61 21.53 22.99
C LYS A 342 -1.86 22.26 22.47
N VAL A 343 -2.16 22.06 21.20
CA VAL A 343 -3.25 22.74 20.49
C VAL A 343 -4.42 21.79 20.28
N ASN A 344 -5.61 22.24 20.65
CA ASN A 344 -6.85 21.59 20.24
C ASN A 344 -7.28 22.12 18.86
N TYR A 345 -7.10 21.28 17.82
CA TYR A 345 -7.51 21.58 16.45
C TYR A 345 -8.99 21.34 16.19
N PHE A 346 -9.66 20.58 17.05
CA PHE A 346 -11.05 20.16 16.90
C PHE A 346 -11.81 20.36 18.21
N PRO A 347 -12.09 21.61 18.62
CA PRO A 347 -12.68 21.92 19.92
C PRO A 347 -14.08 21.33 20.11
N ASN A 348 -14.81 21.09 19.02
CA ASN A 348 -16.13 20.46 19.07
C ASN A 348 -16.06 18.94 19.17
N TRP A 349 -14.90 18.32 19.02
CA TRP A 349 -14.74 16.88 19.16
C TRP A 349 -14.15 16.53 20.54
N PRO A 350 -14.58 15.44 21.20
CA PRO A 350 -15.60 14.46 20.77
C PRO A 350 -17.04 14.80 21.19
N CYS A 351 -17.28 15.94 21.82
CA CYS A 351 -18.45 16.15 22.68
C CYS A 351 -19.45 17.18 22.16
N GLY A 352 -19.22 17.69 20.96
CA GLY A 352 -19.95 18.80 20.38
C GLY A 352 -19.63 20.16 21.01
N PRO A 353 -20.25 21.23 20.51
CA PRO A 353 -19.98 22.61 20.92
C PRO A 353 -20.48 22.97 22.34
N ASN A 354 -21.30 22.12 22.97
CA ASN A 354 -21.94 22.39 24.26
C ASN A 354 -21.26 21.71 25.45
N HIS A 355 -20.08 21.10 25.25
CA HIS A 355 -19.39 20.40 26.32
C HIS A 355 -18.78 21.37 27.34
N THR A 356 -19.06 21.17 28.62
CA THR A 356 -18.55 22.00 29.71
C THR A 356 -17.93 21.15 30.80
N ARG A 357 -16.72 21.52 31.22
CA ARG A 357 -16.04 20.90 32.35
C ARG A 357 -16.51 21.50 33.69
N THR A 358 -16.91 20.66 34.63
CA THR A 358 -17.32 21.04 35.98
C THR A 358 -16.59 20.18 37.02
N ASP A 359 -16.01 20.80 38.04
CA ASP A 359 -15.43 20.10 39.19
C ASP A 359 -16.32 20.29 40.43
N ASN A 360 -16.94 19.21 40.89
CA ASN A 360 -17.78 19.18 42.08
C ASN A 360 -17.20 18.28 43.20
N GLY A 361 -15.91 17.90 43.11
CA GLY A 361 -15.23 17.01 44.05
C GLY A 361 -15.39 15.51 43.77
N ASN A 362 -16.39 15.08 42.99
CA ASN A 362 -16.55 13.68 42.57
C ASN A 362 -15.69 13.32 41.34
N CYS A 363 -15.12 14.33 40.69
CA CYS A 363 -14.32 14.16 39.47
C CYS A 363 -12.99 13.43 39.70
N ALA A 364 -12.53 13.32 40.96
CA ALA A 364 -11.32 12.57 41.30
C ALA A 364 -11.41 11.06 41.00
N GLN A 365 -12.61 10.52 40.81
CA GLN A 365 -12.83 9.11 40.49
C GLN A 365 -12.93 8.82 38.99
N ILE A 366 -12.96 9.85 38.15
CA ILE A 366 -13.10 9.72 36.69
C ILE A 366 -11.71 9.75 36.05
N ASP A 367 -11.33 8.68 35.36
CA ASP A 367 -10.11 8.64 34.57
C ASP A 367 -10.32 9.30 33.20
N CYS A 368 -9.99 10.59 33.12
CA CYS A 368 -10.08 11.36 31.88
C CYS A 368 -9.06 10.98 30.81
N ASN A 369 -8.17 10.02 31.06
CA ASN A 369 -7.25 9.51 30.05
C ASN A 369 -7.89 8.42 29.16
N GLN A 370 -9.08 7.94 29.53
CA GLN A 370 -9.82 6.95 28.76
C GLN A 370 -10.76 7.63 27.78
N TYR A 371 -10.76 7.13 26.53
CA TYR A 371 -11.58 7.65 25.45
C TYR A 371 -13.07 7.74 25.81
N ASP A 372 -13.60 6.70 26.45
CA ASP A 372 -15.01 6.62 26.86
C ASP A 372 -15.42 7.72 27.86
N ASN A 373 -14.45 8.33 28.54
CA ASN A 373 -14.69 9.41 29.51
C ASN A 373 -14.46 10.81 28.95
N PHE A 374 -14.03 10.98 27.70
CA PHE A 374 -13.71 12.32 27.15
C PHE A 374 -14.89 13.29 27.23
N CYS A 375 -16.12 12.79 27.06
CA CYS A 375 -17.35 13.59 27.18
C CYS A 375 -18.00 13.56 28.55
N ASN A 376 -17.31 13.00 29.55
CA ASN A 376 -17.73 13.17 30.93
C ASN A 376 -17.57 14.65 31.34
N THR A 377 -18.54 15.18 32.08
CA THR A 377 -18.52 16.58 32.55
C THR A 377 -17.31 16.91 33.43
N CYS A 378 -16.62 15.93 33.99
CA CYS A 378 -15.38 16.13 34.73
C CYS A 378 -14.14 16.33 33.85
N CYS A 379 -14.21 15.92 32.58
CA CYS A 379 -13.09 15.85 31.66
C CYS A 379 -13.06 17.03 30.68
N ASP A 380 -11.84 17.42 30.30
CA ASP A 380 -11.57 18.51 29.36
C ASP A 380 -11.52 17.99 27.92
N GLY A 381 -12.60 17.32 27.50
CA GLY A 381 -12.67 16.66 26.19
C GLY A 381 -11.56 15.62 26.01
N ALA A 382 -10.91 15.63 24.85
CA ALA A 382 -9.82 14.73 24.49
C ALA A 382 -8.43 15.14 25.01
N HIS A 383 -8.38 15.86 26.13
CA HIS A 383 -7.13 16.30 26.75
C HIS A 383 -6.53 15.18 27.63
N VAL A 384 -5.38 14.66 27.22
CA VAL A 384 -4.70 13.52 27.87
C VAL A 384 -3.23 13.87 28.10
N ASN A 385 -2.74 13.67 29.33
CA ASN A 385 -1.34 13.91 29.71
C ASN A 385 -0.78 15.30 29.32
N GLY A 386 -1.63 16.35 29.33
CA GLY A 386 -1.21 17.71 29.02
C GLY A 386 -1.18 18.07 27.53
N THR A 387 -1.73 17.22 26.66
CA THR A 387 -1.87 17.46 25.22
C THR A 387 -3.28 17.07 24.74
N TYR A 388 -3.62 17.38 23.49
CA TYR A 388 -4.89 16.99 22.89
C TYR A 388 -4.70 15.83 21.92
N ILE A 389 -5.57 14.82 22.02
CA ILE A 389 -5.61 13.70 21.10
C ILE A 389 -6.34 14.12 19.81
N MET A 390 -5.82 13.69 18.67
CA MET A 390 -6.49 13.87 17.38
C MET A 390 -7.69 12.90 17.24
N PRO A 391 -8.79 13.33 16.59
CA PRO A 391 -9.89 12.43 16.25
C PRO A 391 -9.45 11.21 15.44
N GLN A 392 -10.26 10.16 15.43
CA GLN A 392 -10.08 9.01 14.54
C GLN A 392 -10.01 9.47 13.06
N GLY A 393 -9.29 8.72 12.22
CA GLY A 393 -9.10 9.06 10.80
C GLY A 393 -7.85 9.90 10.52
N MET A 394 -6.99 10.12 11.52
CA MET A 394 -5.75 10.88 11.44
C MET A 394 -4.61 10.20 12.17
N VAL A 395 -3.44 10.15 11.53
CA VAL A 395 -2.17 9.67 12.10
C VAL A 395 -1.04 10.61 11.66
N PRO A 396 0.05 10.76 12.41
CA PRO A 396 1.12 11.66 12.01
C PRO A 396 1.98 11.08 10.89
N ALA A 397 2.45 11.94 10.00
CA ALA A 397 3.65 11.68 9.22
C ALA A 397 4.87 11.92 10.13
N GLN A 398 5.87 11.04 10.05
CA GLN A 398 7.00 11.05 11.00
C GLN A 398 8.37 11.20 10.35
N CYS A 399 8.48 11.01 9.03
CA CYS A 399 9.74 11.14 8.32
C CYS A 399 9.55 11.87 6.98
N ILE A 400 10.65 12.37 6.42
CA ILE A 400 10.68 12.87 5.05
C ILE A 400 10.43 11.68 4.11
N PRO A 401 9.56 11.81 3.09
CA PRO A 401 9.22 10.71 2.20
C PRO A 401 10.44 9.95 1.66
N GLY A 402 10.52 8.65 1.95
CA GLY A 402 11.57 7.77 1.45
C GLY A 402 12.94 7.93 2.13
N GLN A 403 13.03 8.69 3.22
CA GLN A 403 14.31 9.00 3.87
C GLN A 403 14.30 8.65 5.36
N ASN A 404 15.44 8.21 5.89
CA ASN A 404 15.62 8.00 7.33
C ASN A 404 15.91 9.32 8.05
N ILE A 405 15.02 10.30 7.88
CA ILE A 405 15.12 11.63 8.47
C ILE A 405 13.75 11.95 9.07
N PRO A 406 13.66 12.16 10.39
CA PRO A 406 12.41 12.57 11.01
C PRO A 406 11.86 13.86 10.40
N LEU A 407 10.53 13.97 10.34
CA LEU A 407 9.89 15.15 9.79
C LEU A 407 10.12 16.35 10.75
N PRO A 408 10.63 17.50 10.27
CA PRO A 408 10.99 18.61 11.15
C PRO A 408 9.80 19.48 11.59
N PHE A 409 8.59 19.14 11.14
CA PHE A 409 7.33 19.81 11.46
C PHE A 409 6.24 18.77 11.72
N GLY A 410 5.16 19.16 12.39
CA GLY A 410 3.97 18.33 12.47
C GLY A 410 3.31 18.20 11.10
N ALA A 411 2.92 16.99 10.69
CA ALA A 411 2.05 16.77 9.54
C ALA A 411 1.16 15.57 9.78
N ILE A 412 -0.05 15.60 9.22
CA ILE A 412 -1.10 14.63 9.49
C ILE A 412 -1.47 13.90 8.19
N LEU A 413 -1.39 12.57 8.23
CA LEU A 413 -1.89 11.66 7.22
C LEU A 413 -3.33 11.27 7.56
N SER A 414 -4.17 11.25 6.53
CA SER A 414 -5.56 10.81 6.59
C SER A 414 -5.98 10.19 5.24
N ALA A 415 -7.18 9.64 5.17
CA ALA A 415 -7.82 9.39 3.88
C ALA A 415 -8.29 10.73 3.26
N PRO A 416 -8.45 10.84 1.92
CA PRO A 416 -8.91 12.07 1.28
C PRO A 416 -10.18 12.68 1.91
N HIS A 417 -10.20 14.00 2.05
CA HIS A 417 -11.26 14.76 2.74
C HIS A 417 -11.62 14.21 4.14
N PHE A 418 -10.62 13.65 4.85
CA PHE A 418 -10.78 13.03 6.15
C PHE A 418 -11.84 11.92 6.18
N TYR A 419 -11.95 11.14 5.10
CA TYR A 419 -12.85 9.99 5.06
C TYR A 419 -12.60 9.04 6.26
N GLY A 420 -13.66 8.67 6.97
CA GLY A 420 -13.60 7.86 8.20
C GLY A 420 -13.42 8.67 9.49
N ALA A 421 -13.17 9.98 9.40
CA ALA A 421 -13.15 10.86 10.56
C ALA A 421 -14.58 11.30 10.98
N PRO A 422 -14.78 11.75 12.23
CA PRO A 422 -16.04 12.29 12.71
C PRO A 422 -16.43 13.59 11.98
N GLN A 423 -17.72 13.91 11.95
CA GLN A 423 -18.27 15.06 11.22
C GLN A 423 -17.66 16.40 11.69
N GLU A 424 -17.30 16.50 12.97
CA GLU A 424 -16.65 17.68 13.56
C GLU A 424 -15.30 18.00 12.91
N VAL A 425 -14.64 17.01 12.30
CA VAL A 425 -13.38 17.21 11.56
C VAL A 425 -13.66 17.86 10.21
N THR A 426 -14.66 17.37 9.49
CA THR A 426 -15.03 17.90 8.17
C THR A 426 -15.68 19.27 8.28
N ASP A 427 -16.42 19.53 9.36
CA ASP A 427 -17.09 20.81 9.63
C ASP A 427 -16.10 21.90 10.10
N ALA A 428 -14.89 21.53 10.52
CA ALA A 428 -13.87 22.47 10.95
C ALA A 428 -13.27 23.30 9.80
N MET A 429 -13.54 22.94 8.55
CA MET A 429 -13.02 23.60 7.34
C MET A 429 -14.08 23.69 6.24
N ILE A 430 -14.01 24.74 5.43
CA ILE A 430 -14.89 24.89 4.27
C ILE A 430 -14.26 24.16 3.07
N GLY A 431 -15.05 23.38 2.34
CA GLY A 431 -14.61 22.67 1.11
C GLY A 431 -14.23 21.20 1.30
N ILE A 432 -14.29 20.68 2.53
CA ILE A 432 -13.99 19.28 2.83
C ILE A 432 -15.27 18.44 2.82
N ARG A 433 -15.35 17.45 1.93
CA ARG A 433 -16.53 16.58 1.78
C ARG A 433 -16.11 15.14 1.46
N PRO A 434 -16.16 14.21 2.41
CA PRO A 434 -15.81 12.81 2.16
C PRO A 434 -16.86 12.13 1.26
N ILE A 435 -16.40 11.43 0.22
CA ILE A 435 -17.22 10.64 -0.70
C ILE A 435 -16.67 9.21 -0.65
N PRO A 436 -17.42 8.21 -0.13
CA PRO A 436 -16.89 6.88 0.14
C PRO A 436 -16.18 6.21 -1.04
N GLU A 437 -16.75 6.28 -2.24
CA GLU A 437 -16.23 5.61 -3.44
C GLU A 437 -14.94 6.26 -3.94
N LYS A 438 -14.77 7.57 -3.71
CA LYS A 438 -13.60 8.33 -4.17
C LYS A 438 -12.50 8.43 -3.12
N HIS A 439 -12.87 8.43 -1.83
CA HIS A 439 -11.96 8.83 -0.76
C HIS A 439 -11.61 7.69 0.20
N ASN A 440 -12.05 6.46 -0.05
CA ASN A 440 -11.54 5.31 0.67
C ASN A 440 -10.02 5.12 0.39
N PRO A 441 -9.23 4.60 1.36
CA PRO A 441 -7.77 4.45 1.21
C PRO A 441 -7.30 3.52 0.08
N GLY A 442 -8.21 2.76 -0.56
CA GLY A 442 -7.93 1.96 -1.73
C GLY A 442 -7.81 0.46 -1.48
N THR A 443 -7.55 -0.29 -2.55
CA THR A 443 -7.52 -1.75 -2.60
C THR A 443 -6.47 -2.23 -3.60
N PHE A 444 -5.75 -3.29 -3.24
CA PHE A 444 -4.72 -3.92 -4.06
C PHE A 444 -5.20 -5.28 -4.56
N TYR A 445 -5.11 -5.53 -5.85
CA TYR A 445 -5.55 -6.76 -6.49
C TYR A 445 -4.36 -7.69 -6.74
N ILE A 446 -4.30 -8.76 -5.96
CA ILE A 446 -3.18 -9.70 -5.94
C ILE A 446 -3.62 -11.01 -6.58
N ASN A 447 -2.81 -11.54 -7.50
CA ASN A 447 -3.06 -12.87 -8.07
C ASN A 447 -2.80 -13.95 -7.00
N PRO A 448 -3.78 -14.84 -6.71
CA PRO A 448 -3.64 -15.81 -5.63
C PRO A 448 -2.57 -16.88 -5.89
N THR A 449 -2.27 -17.16 -7.16
CA THR A 449 -1.29 -18.19 -7.52
C THR A 449 0.13 -17.68 -7.33
N THR A 450 0.47 -16.56 -7.95
CA THR A 450 1.85 -16.04 -7.96
C THR A 450 2.16 -15.07 -6.82
N GLY A 451 1.15 -14.51 -6.16
CA GLY A 451 1.33 -13.43 -5.19
C GLY A 451 1.64 -12.07 -5.83
N SER A 452 1.60 -11.95 -7.16
CA SER A 452 1.91 -10.69 -7.86
C SER A 452 0.76 -9.70 -7.78
N THR A 453 1.06 -8.43 -7.50
CA THR A 453 0.07 -7.34 -7.57
C THR A 453 -0.22 -7.01 -9.04
N ILE A 454 -1.45 -7.24 -9.48
CA ILE A 454 -1.90 -7.03 -10.87
C ILE A 454 -2.37 -5.59 -11.11
N GLY A 455 -2.90 -4.97 -10.07
CA GLY A 455 -3.36 -3.59 -10.09
C GLY A 455 -3.83 -3.17 -8.71
N GLY A 456 -4.22 -1.92 -8.57
CA GLY A 456 -4.70 -1.40 -7.30
C GLY A 456 -4.77 0.10 -7.30
N THR A 457 -5.36 0.62 -6.24
CA THR A 457 -5.38 2.04 -5.92
C THR A 457 -4.97 2.21 -4.46
N PHE A 458 -4.18 3.23 -4.18
CA PHE A 458 -3.87 3.69 -2.83
C PHE A 458 -4.19 5.18 -2.75
N ARG A 459 -4.89 5.61 -1.70
CA ARG A 459 -5.29 7.00 -1.51
C ARG A 459 -4.94 7.51 -0.13
N MET A 460 -4.41 8.71 -0.08
CA MET A 460 -4.09 9.41 1.17
C MET A 460 -4.25 10.91 1.00
N MET A 461 -4.21 11.63 2.11
CA MET A 461 -4.13 13.08 2.15
C MET A 461 -3.15 13.50 3.24
N LEU A 462 -2.33 14.50 2.93
CA LEU A 462 -1.40 15.12 3.87
C LEU A 462 -1.91 16.51 4.24
N SER A 463 -1.95 16.81 5.54
CA SER A 463 -2.37 18.11 6.08
C SER A 463 -1.28 18.70 6.97
N ILE A 464 -1.14 20.02 6.93
CA ILE A 464 -0.19 20.78 7.74
C ILE A 464 -0.94 21.48 8.88
N PRO A 465 -0.61 21.20 10.15
CA PRO A 465 -1.15 21.96 11.27
C PRO A 465 -0.64 23.38 11.24
N VAL A 466 -1.55 24.33 11.41
CA VAL A 466 -1.26 25.73 11.69
C VAL A 466 -2.07 26.13 12.91
N PHE A 467 -1.49 26.93 13.79
CA PHE A 467 -2.09 27.23 15.08
C PHE A 467 -1.76 28.63 15.57
N LYS A 468 -2.52 29.08 16.56
CA LYS A 468 -2.28 30.34 17.23
C LYS A 468 -1.04 30.26 18.12
N SER A 469 -0.12 31.21 17.99
CA SER A 469 1.03 31.34 18.89
C SER A 469 1.33 32.79 19.19
N LEU A 470 1.50 33.13 20.47
CA LEU A 470 1.90 34.48 20.90
C LEU A 470 3.40 34.73 20.78
N SER A 471 4.20 33.66 20.66
CA SER A 471 5.66 33.75 20.48
C SER A 471 6.06 34.12 19.05
N TRP A 472 5.13 34.00 18.11
CA TRP A 472 5.35 34.24 16.68
C TRP A 472 4.34 35.27 16.20
N THR A 473 4.80 36.45 15.81
CA THR A 473 3.94 37.60 15.47
C THR A 473 2.97 37.26 14.34
N THR A 474 3.43 36.56 13.30
CA THR A 474 2.62 36.15 12.15
C THR A 474 1.65 34.99 12.43
N MET A 475 1.71 34.37 13.62
CA MET A 475 0.76 33.33 14.09
C MET A 475 -0.19 33.83 15.18
N SER A 476 -0.13 35.12 15.56
CA SER A 476 -0.88 35.65 16.71
C SER A 476 -2.40 35.57 16.54
N ASN A 477 -2.90 35.66 15.30
CA ASN A 477 -4.32 35.65 14.98
C ASN A 477 -4.78 34.42 14.18
N VAL A 478 -3.85 33.55 13.79
CA VAL A 478 -4.15 32.36 12.98
C VAL A 478 -5.04 31.39 13.76
N PRO A 479 -6.05 30.75 13.14
CA PRO A 479 -6.85 29.74 13.82
C PRO A 479 -6.04 28.48 14.10
N ASN A 480 -6.50 27.67 15.05
CA ASN A 480 -6.03 26.29 15.19
C ASN A 480 -6.71 25.43 14.13
N ALA A 481 -6.00 25.10 13.07
CA ALA A 481 -6.54 24.35 11.94
C ALA A 481 -5.52 23.37 11.36
N LEU A 482 -6.00 22.26 10.80
CA LEU A 482 -5.21 21.44 9.89
C LEU A 482 -5.49 21.93 8.48
N LEU A 483 -4.48 22.36 7.73
CA LEU A 483 -4.65 22.76 6.34
C LEU A 483 -4.29 21.57 5.44
N PRO A 484 -5.25 20.93 4.76
CA PRO A 484 -4.95 19.97 3.71
C PRO A 484 -4.00 20.59 2.69
N ALA A 485 -2.94 19.88 2.36
CA ALA A 485 -1.99 20.31 1.33
C ALA A 485 -2.30 19.62 0.00
N PHE A 486 -2.42 18.30 0.03
CA PHE A 486 -2.81 17.51 -1.13
C PHE A 486 -3.47 16.19 -0.73
N ALA A 487 -4.40 15.72 -1.56
CA ALA A 487 -4.76 14.33 -1.66
C ALA A 487 -3.96 13.67 -2.80
N LEU A 488 -3.52 12.44 -2.59
CA LEU A 488 -2.75 11.64 -3.54
C LEU A 488 -3.47 10.33 -3.79
N GLU A 489 -3.74 10.02 -5.06
CA GLU A 489 -4.14 8.71 -5.53
C GLU A 489 -2.99 8.07 -6.33
N ILE A 490 -2.57 6.87 -5.94
CA ILE A 490 -1.59 6.06 -6.68
C ILE A 490 -2.34 4.90 -7.33
N GLY A 491 -2.39 4.89 -8.65
CA GLY A 491 -2.92 3.77 -9.44
C GLY A 491 -1.81 2.97 -10.11
N VAL A 492 -1.94 1.64 -10.19
CA VAL A 492 -0.93 0.79 -10.85
C VAL A 492 -1.42 0.35 -12.24
N VAL A 493 -0.65 0.68 -13.28
CA VAL A 493 -0.92 0.26 -14.66
C VAL A 493 0.18 -0.69 -15.13
N MET A 494 -0.11 -1.99 -15.12
CA MET A 494 0.81 -3.03 -15.62
C MET A 494 0.90 -2.99 -17.15
N LYS A 495 2.08 -3.25 -17.70
CA LYS A 495 2.33 -3.33 -19.15
C LYS A 495 1.76 -4.64 -19.72
N ASP A 496 1.26 -4.57 -20.95
CA ASP A 496 0.58 -5.70 -21.62
C ASP A 496 1.41 -6.98 -21.69
N TYR A 497 2.73 -6.89 -21.90
CA TYR A 497 3.59 -8.08 -21.97
C TYR A 497 3.65 -8.83 -20.64
N ALA A 498 3.59 -8.13 -19.50
CA ALA A 498 3.60 -8.76 -18.18
C ALA A 498 2.22 -9.31 -17.82
N VAL A 499 1.16 -8.59 -18.17
CA VAL A 499 -0.23 -9.10 -18.07
C VAL A 499 -0.35 -10.40 -18.87
N ASN A 500 0.10 -10.41 -20.13
CA ASN A 500 0.06 -11.59 -21.00
C ASN A 500 0.89 -12.75 -20.44
N TYR A 501 2.07 -12.47 -19.87
CA TYR A 501 2.90 -13.48 -19.23
C TYR A 501 2.21 -14.11 -18.03
N ILE A 502 1.64 -13.31 -17.13
CA ILE A 502 0.93 -13.81 -15.95
C ILE A 502 -0.33 -14.58 -16.38
N TYR A 503 -1.13 -14.01 -17.28
CA TYR A 503 -2.34 -14.65 -17.81
C TYR A 503 -2.03 -16.00 -18.45
N PHE A 504 -0.99 -16.08 -19.28
CA PHE A 504 -0.61 -17.32 -19.94
C PHE A 504 -0.25 -18.41 -18.93
N ASN A 505 0.57 -18.09 -17.93
CA ASN A 505 1.05 -19.07 -16.95
C ASN A 505 -0.01 -19.44 -15.89
N THR A 506 -0.90 -18.52 -15.53
CA THR A 506 -1.86 -18.72 -14.42
C THR A 506 -3.27 -19.09 -14.88
N VAL A 507 -3.63 -18.79 -16.13
CA VAL A 507 -4.98 -19.05 -16.68
C VAL A 507 -4.89 -20.00 -17.87
N THR A 508 -4.12 -19.66 -18.91
CA THR A 508 -4.09 -20.43 -20.16
C THR A 508 -3.50 -21.83 -19.96
N VAL A 509 -2.33 -21.95 -19.35
CA VAL A 509 -1.66 -23.25 -19.13
C VAL A 509 -2.53 -24.20 -18.29
N PRO A 510 -3.04 -23.80 -17.10
CA PRO A 510 -3.95 -24.65 -16.34
C PRO A 510 -5.20 -25.07 -17.12
N ASN A 511 -5.80 -24.16 -17.90
CA ASN A 511 -6.99 -24.48 -18.71
C ASN A 511 -6.69 -25.45 -19.86
N ILE A 512 -5.53 -25.34 -20.51
CA ILE A 512 -5.09 -26.31 -21.52
C ILE A 512 -4.91 -27.68 -20.88
N ILE A 513 -4.25 -27.75 -19.73
CA ILE A 513 -4.01 -29.02 -19.02
C ILE A 513 -5.32 -29.64 -18.56
N LEU A 514 -6.25 -28.84 -18.04
CA LEU A 514 -7.60 -29.25 -17.69
C LEU A 514 -8.34 -29.81 -18.91
N GLY A 515 -8.31 -29.10 -20.04
CA GLY A 515 -8.94 -29.52 -21.29
C GLY A 515 -8.36 -30.83 -21.83
N VAL A 516 -7.03 -30.98 -21.82
CA VAL A 516 -6.35 -32.23 -22.18
C VAL A 516 -6.76 -33.36 -21.23
N GLY A 517 -6.81 -33.11 -19.92
CA GLY A 517 -7.25 -34.09 -18.92
C GLY A 517 -8.69 -34.56 -19.17
N ILE A 518 -9.63 -33.63 -19.43
CA ILE A 518 -11.02 -33.94 -19.79
C ILE A 518 -11.07 -34.74 -21.10
N GLY A 519 -10.30 -34.34 -22.10
CA GLY A 519 -10.23 -35.04 -23.39
C GLY A 519 -9.74 -36.49 -23.25
N LEU A 520 -8.62 -36.72 -22.55
CA LEU A 520 -8.04 -38.05 -22.35
C LEU A 520 -8.95 -38.98 -21.55
N THR A 521 -9.65 -38.44 -20.54
CA THR A 521 -10.63 -39.22 -19.75
C THR A 521 -11.87 -39.55 -20.57
N ALA A 522 -12.44 -38.58 -21.30
CA ALA A 522 -13.63 -38.79 -22.12
C ALA A 522 -13.38 -39.79 -23.26
N VAL A 523 -12.26 -39.67 -23.97
CA VAL A 523 -11.87 -40.60 -25.06
C VAL A 523 -11.72 -42.02 -24.52
N SER A 524 -11.09 -42.19 -23.35
CA SER A 524 -10.94 -43.49 -22.71
C SER A 524 -12.30 -44.10 -22.33
N LEU A 525 -13.22 -43.31 -21.76
CA LEU A 525 -14.56 -43.79 -21.41
C LEU A 525 -15.37 -44.19 -22.65
N ILE A 526 -15.32 -43.38 -23.72
CA ILE A 526 -15.98 -43.69 -24.99
C ILE A 526 -15.40 -44.96 -25.60
N ALA A 527 -14.07 -45.14 -25.57
CA ALA A 527 -13.43 -46.35 -26.07
C ALA A 527 -13.87 -47.61 -25.31
N VAL A 528 -14.00 -47.53 -23.97
CA VAL A 528 -14.55 -48.62 -23.15
C VAL A 528 -16.01 -48.92 -23.50
N LEU A 529 -16.83 -47.90 -23.69
CA LEU A 529 -18.25 -48.06 -24.06
C LEU A 529 -18.40 -48.71 -25.44
N ILE A 530 -17.63 -48.26 -26.44
CA ILE A 530 -17.62 -48.85 -27.79
C ILE A 530 -17.12 -50.29 -27.73
N TRP A 531 -16.05 -50.56 -26.98
CA TRP A 531 -15.52 -51.91 -26.82
C TRP A 531 -16.54 -52.84 -26.15
N GLY A 532 -17.19 -52.38 -25.09
CA GLY A 532 -18.28 -53.09 -24.42
C GLY A 532 -19.44 -53.37 -25.36
N PHE A 533 -19.91 -52.36 -26.11
CA PHE A 533 -20.98 -52.52 -27.10
C PHE A 533 -20.64 -53.56 -28.17
N CYS A 534 -19.43 -53.49 -28.75
CA CYS A 534 -18.94 -54.47 -29.72
C CYS A 534 -18.84 -55.88 -29.14
N TYR A 535 -18.36 -56.02 -27.89
CA TYR A 535 -18.30 -57.29 -27.16
C TYR A 535 -19.69 -57.89 -26.93
N PHE A 536 -20.66 -57.10 -26.47
CA PHE A 536 -22.04 -57.58 -26.27
C PHE A 536 -22.72 -57.95 -27.59
N ARG A 537 -22.50 -57.18 -28.66
CA ARG A 537 -23.04 -57.48 -29.99
C ARG A 537 -22.48 -58.78 -30.57
N THR A 538 -21.17 -59.01 -30.45
CA THR A 538 -20.54 -60.26 -30.91
C THR A 538 -21.01 -61.46 -30.10
N LYS A 539 -21.16 -61.33 -28.77
CA LYS A 539 -21.71 -62.40 -27.92
C LYS A 539 -23.18 -62.73 -28.25
N ARG A 540 -23.99 -61.73 -28.63
CA ARG A 540 -25.39 -61.93 -29.03
C ARG A 540 -25.54 -62.69 -30.35
N ASN A 541 -24.60 -62.52 -31.29
CA ASN A 541 -24.59 -63.23 -32.58
C ASN A 541 -24.04 -64.67 -32.51
N GLN A 542 -23.48 -65.12 -31.37
CA GLN A 542 -22.95 -66.47 -31.18
C GLN A 542 -23.94 -67.50 -30.61
N LYS A 543 -25.24 -67.16 -30.44
CA LYS A 543 -26.25 -68.18 -30.11
C LYS A 543 -26.49 -69.06 -31.35
N PRO A 544 -26.19 -70.37 -31.33
CA PRO A 544 -26.43 -71.24 -32.48
C PRO A 544 -27.93 -71.47 -32.66
N PHE A 545 -28.43 -71.27 -33.88
CA PHE A 545 -29.74 -71.74 -34.31
C PHE A 545 -29.66 -73.27 -34.45
N VAL A 546 -30.14 -74.01 -33.45
CA VAL A 546 -30.16 -75.48 -33.48
C VAL A 546 -31.43 -75.93 -34.22
N LEU A 547 -31.25 -76.47 -35.43
CA LEU A 547 -32.28 -77.25 -36.13
C LEU A 547 -32.41 -78.63 -35.44
N GLN A 548 -33.56 -78.88 -34.82
CA GLN A 548 -33.95 -80.23 -34.38
C GLN A 548 -34.21 -81.11 -35.60
N GLN A 549 -33.38 -82.12 -35.82
CA GLN A 549 -33.62 -83.15 -36.83
C GLN A 549 -33.78 -84.51 -36.13
N HIS A 550 -34.98 -85.08 -36.29
CA HIS A 550 -35.43 -86.38 -35.80
C HIS A 550 -34.46 -87.55 -36.09
N ARG A 551 -34.32 -88.48 -35.12
CA ARG A 551 -33.91 -89.86 -35.40
C ARG A 551 -34.45 -90.86 -34.36
N THR A 552 -35.51 -91.55 -34.79
CA THR A 552 -35.90 -92.97 -34.65
C THR A 552 -35.84 -93.70 -33.29
N GLU A 553 -36.99 -94.30 -32.96
CA GLU A 553 -37.28 -95.29 -31.92
C GLU A 553 -36.58 -96.67 -32.10
N PRO A 554 -36.53 -97.51 -31.04
CA PRO A 554 -35.59 -98.62 -30.90
C PRO A 554 -36.11 -99.97 -31.43
N THR A 555 -35.17 -100.78 -31.94
CA THR A 555 -35.36 -102.19 -32.29
C THR A 555 -35.43 -103.08 -31.05
N TRP A 556 -36.51 -103.85 -30.92
CA TRP A 556 -36.61 -104.96 -29.98
C TRP A 556 -36.08 -106.25 -30.59
N SER A 557 -35.38 -107.05 -29.78
CA SER A 557 -34.97 -108.42 -30.06
C SER A 557 -36.08 -109.40 -29.70
N LEU A 558 -36.11 -110.54 -30.38
CA LEU A 558 -36.45 -111.86 -29.81
C LEU A 558 -35.77 -112.95 -30.65
N ALA A 559 -35.45 -114.05 -29.99
CA ALA A 559 -34.57 -115.12 -30.40
C ALA A 559 -35.16 -116.10 -31.45
N GLU A 560 -34.22 -116.90 -31.99
CA GLU A 560 -34.29 -118.04 -32.92
C GLU A 560 -34.38 -117.75 -34.43
#